data_AF-A0A7S3S5F7-F1
#
_entry.id   AF-A0A7S3S5F7-F1
#
_cell.length_a   1.000
_cell.length_b   1.000
_cell.length_c   1.000
_cell.angle_alpha   90.00
_cell.angle_beta   90.00
_cell.angle_gamma   90.00
#
_symmetry.space_group_name_H-M   'P 1'
#
loop_
_entity.id
_entity.type
_entity.pdbx_description
1 polymer ?
#
loop_
_entity_poly.entity_id
_entity_poly.type
_entity_poly.pdbx_seq_one_letter_code
_entity_poly.pdbx_strand_id
1 'polypeptide(L)'
;GGEGGGGGGEICETIGADAIWLGTGNVLDVDRLGLLSSVRRVSPGSAHGGLPELTPSLQWAEGWQLYVAGALSALQIGPEAFNLAGAGACAARIVERLLEDERVTSGRCRHARWTPPSQREH
;
A
#
# COMPACT_ATOMS: atom_id res chain seq x y z
N GLY A 1 -33.50 5.95 50.60
CA GLY A 1 -32.93 4.60 50.40
C GLY A 1 -31.69 4.79 49.56
N GLY A 2 -30.56 4.24 50.02
CA GLY A 2 -29.21 4.73 49.76
C GLY A 2 -28.77 4.80 48.29
N GLU A 3 -28.02 5.86 48.00
CA GLU A 3 -27.14 5.99 46.85
C GLU A 3 -25.95 5.04 47.03
N GLY A 4 -25.80 4.07 46.11
CA GLY A 4 -24.61 3.24 46.01
C GLY A 4 -23.57 3.92 45.12
N GLY A 5 -22.66 4.67 45.73
CA GLY A 5 -21.50 5.26 45.04
C GLY A 5 -20.45 4.19 44.73
N GLY A 6 -20.32 3.84 43.45
CA GLY A 6 -19.24 2.99 42.94
C GLY A 6 -17.94 3.77 42.81
N GLY A 7 -16.99 3.53 43.71
CA GLY A 7 -15.62 4.04 43.62
C GLY A 7 -14.77 3.14 42.72
N GLY A 8 -14.65 3.49 41.44
CA GLY A 8 -13.65 2.92 40.55
C GLY A 8 -12.31 3.62 40.76
N GLY A 9 -11.43 3.04 41.58
CA GLY A 9 -10.07 3.53 41.75
C GLY A 9 -9.19 3.15 40.57
N GLU A 10 -8.53 4.13 39.94
CA GLU A 10 -7.50 3.87 38.93
C GLU A 10 -6.26 3.25 39.59
N ILE A 11 -5.78 2.14 39.03
CA ILE A 11 -4.52 1.51 39.43
C ILE A 11 -3.38 2.11 38.61
N CYS A 12 -2.38 2.69 39.28
CA CYS A 12 -1.17 3.23 38.64
C CYS A 12 0.01 2.31 38.99
N GLU A 13 0.52 1.57 38.01
CA GLU A 13 1.70 0.73 38.15
C GLU A 13 2.88 1.41 37.42
N THR A 14 4.04 1.49 38.09
CA THR A 14 5.24 2.18 37.58
C THR A 14 6.38 1.19 37.43
N ILE A 15 7.14 1.30 36.34
CA ILE A 15 8.34 0.48 36.06
C ILE A 15 9.58 1.36 35.93
N GLY A 16 10.70 0.96 36.53
CA GLY A 16 12.01 1.57 36.32
C GLY A 16 12.80 0.78 35.27
N ALA A 17 13.27 1.45 34.21
CA ALA A 17 14.08 0.84 33.15
C ALA A 17 15.07 1.85 32.55
N ASP A 18 16.24 1.38 32.12
CA ASP A 18 17.24 2.21 31.43
C ASP A 18 16.83 2.54 29.99
N ALA A 19 16.09 1.64 29.34
CA ALA A 19 15.56 1.82 28.00
C ALA A 19 14.27 1.02 27.80
N ILE A 20 13.39 1.54 26.95
CA ILE A 20 12.16 0.87 26.51
C ILE A 20 12.23 0.73 24.98
N TRP A 21 12.11 -0.51 24.49
CA TRP A 21 12.06 -0.79 23.05
C TRP A 21 10.63 -1.11 22.61
N LEU A 22 10.08 -0.31 21.71
CA LEU A 22 8.72 -0.48 21.20
C LEU A 22 8.72 -1.34 19.95
N GLY A 23 8.38 -2.61 20.10
CA GLY A 23 8.16 -3.57 19.01
C GLY A 23 6.72 -3.59 18.48
N THR A 24 5.99 -2.47 18.54
CA THR A 24 4.54 -2.40 18.28
C THR A 24 4.15 -2.44 16.79
N GLY A 25 5.09 -2.72 15.90
CA GLY A 25 4.86 -2.74 14.45
C GLY A 25 4.62 -1.35 13.85
N ASN A 26 4.00 -1.32 12.67
CA ASN A 26 3.65 -0.09 11.96
C ASN A 26 2.19 -0.15 11.47
N VAL A 27 1.55 1.02 11.35
CA VAL A 27 0.25 1.16 10.71
C VAL A 27 0.48 1.29 9.21
N LEU A 28 -0.10 0.38 8.44
CA LEU A 28 -0.07 0.44 6.99
C LEU A 28 -1.28 1.22 6.48
N ASP A 29 -1.02 2.41 5.96
CA ASP A 29 -2.05 3.28 5.42
C ASP A 29 -1.49 4.05 4.22
N VAL A 30 -2.03 3.76 3.05
CA VAL A 30 -1.61 4.33 1.77
C VAL A 30 -1.74 5.86 1.74
N ASP A 31 -2.60 6.43 2.58
CA ASP A 31 -2.85 7.87 2.66
C ASP A 31 -1.80 8.59 3.48
N ARG A 32 -1.12 7.84 4.36
CA ARG A 32 -0.03 8.33 5.21
C ARG A 32 1.33 8.20 4.54
N LEU A 33 1.41 7.48 3.42
CA LEU A 33 2.66 7.30 2.68
C LEU A 33 2.95 8.52 1.80
N GLY A 34 3.81 9.41 2.29
CA GLY A 34 4.21 10.63 1.57
C GLY A 34 4.72 10.36 0.14
N LEU A 35 5.37 9.22 -0.09
CA LEU A 35 5.83 8.75 -1.40
C LEU A 35 4.68 8.64 -2.42
N LEU A 36 3.49 8.22 -1.97
CA LEU A 36 2.33 7.99 -2.84
C LEU A 36 1.42 9.22 -2.95
N SER A 37 1.73 10.31 -2.23
CA SER A 37 0.88 11.51 -2.21
C SER A 37 0.59 12.07 -3.61
N SER A 38 1.58 12.07 -4.52
CA SER A 38 1.39 12.53 -5.90
C SER A 38 0.53 11.58 -6.72
N VAL A 39 0.70 10.27 -6.53
CA VAL A 39 -0.12 9.25 -7.20
C VAL A 39 -1.56 9.37 -6.73
N ARG A 40 -1.78 9.46 -5.41
CA ARG A 40 -3.08 9.69 -4.77
C ARG A 40 -3.77 10.99 -5.23
N ARG A 41 -3.03 12.04 -5.58
CA ARG A 41 -3.63 13.26 -6.15
C ARG A 41 -4.11 13.07 -7.58
N VAL A 42 -3.40 12.31 -8.40
CA VAL A 42 -3.73 12.11 -9.83
C VAL A 42 -4.76 11.00 -10.03
N SER A 43 -4.65 9.92 -9.26
CA SER A 43 -5.57 8.79 -9.25
C SER A 43 -5.79 8.37 -7.79
N PRO A 44 -6.78 8.97 -7.10
CA PRO A 44 -7.03 8.70 -5.68
C PRO A 44 -7.30 7.22 -5.40
N GLY A 45 -8.06 6.57 -6.29
CA GLY A 45 -8.55 5.20 -6.09
C GLY A 45 -9.39 5.06 -4.82
N SER A 46 -9.95 3.87 -4.60
CA SER A 46 -10.50 3.51 -3.29
C SER A 46 -9.38 2.99 -2.39
N ALA A 47 -9.52 3.19 -1.09
CA ALA A 47 -8.70 2.51 -0.09
C ALA A 47 -9.60 1.92 1.00
N HIS A 48 -9.27 0.71 1.45
CA HIS A 48 -10.03 -0.04 2.44
C HIS A 48 -9.12 -0.40 3.61
N GLY A 49 -9.36 0.19 4.78
CA GLY A 49 -8.51 -0.03 5.96
C GLY A 49 -7.06 0.38 5.75
N GLY A 50 -6.80 1.41 4.95
CA GLY A 50 -5.45 1.87 4.61
C GLY A 50 -4.79 1.13 3.44
N LEU A 51 -5.43 0.10 2.88
CA LEU A 51 -4.92 -0.64 1.72
C LEU A 51 -5.53 -0.10 0.42
N PRO A 52 -4.75 0.17 -0.63
CA PRO A 52 -5.28 0.62 -1.92
C PRO A 52 -6.01 -0.50 -2.65
N GLU A 53 -7.12 -0.14 -3.32
CA GLU A 53 -7.73 -1.00 -4.33
C GLU A 53 -6.83 -1.05 -5.57
N LEU A 54 -6.36 -2.24 -5.91
CA LEU A 54 -5.49 -2.48 -7.07
C LEU A 54 -6.23 -3.28 -8.12
N THR A 55 -5.76 -3.28 -9.37
CA THR A 55 -6.26 -4.24 -10.37
C THR A 55 -5.83 -5.68 -10.01
N PRO A 56 -6.42 -6.72 -10.63
CA PRO A 56 -6.02 -8.11 -10.38
C PRO A 56 -4.53 -8.38 -10.68
N SER A 57 -3.96 -7.63 -11.63
CA SER A 57 -2.53 -7.65 -11.98
C SER A 57 -1.66 -6.76 -11.10
N LEU A 58 -2.19 -6.26 -9.97
CA LEU A 58 -1.51 -5.40 -9.00
C LEU A 58 -1.11 -4.01 -9.51
N GLN A 59 -1.77 -3.51 -10.55
CA GLN A 59 -1.59 -2.13 -10.99
C GLN A 59 -2.35 -1.18 -10.07
N TRP A 60 -1.82 0.04 -9.91
CA TRP A 60 -2.49 1.10 -9.17
C TRP A 60 -3.86 1.46 -9.77
N ALA A 61 -3.92 1.51 -11.11
CA ALA A 61 -5.13 1.72 -11.87
C ALA A 61 -4.95 1.12 -13.27
N GLU A 62 -6.06 0.85 -13.97
CA GLU A 62 -6.02 0.29 -15.31
C GLU A 62 -5.23 1.20 -16.27
N GLY A 63 -4.31 0.60 -17.03
CA GLY A 63 -3.45 1.31 -18.00
C GLY A 63 -2.25 2.06 -17.40
N TRP A 64 -2.03 1.95 -16.08
CA TRP A 64 -0.85 2.53 -15.44
C TRP A 64 0.30 1.53 -15.39
N GLN A 65 1.50 1.97 -15.76
CA GLN A 65 2.74 1.21 -15.52
C GLN A 65 3.27 1.43 -14.08
N LEU A 66 2.36 1.39 -13.10
CA LEU A 66 2.67 1.50 -11.68
C LEU A 66 2.08 0.29 -10.96
N TYR A 67 2.95 -0.54 -10.41
CA TYR A 67 2.58 -1.79 -9.75
C TYR A 67 2.93 -1.72 -8.27
N VAL A 68 2.14 -2.39 -7.43
CA VAL A 68 2.33 -2.45 -5.99
C VAL A 68 2.56 -3.89 -5.56
N ALA A 69 3.60 -4.12 -4.77
CA ALA A 69 3.95 -5.43 -4.24
C ALA A 69 4.16 -5.35 -2.72
N GLY A 70 3.99 -6.50 -2.04
CA GLY A 70 4.13 -6.60 -0.59
C GLY A 70 2.88 -6.14 0.14
N ALA A 71 3.01 -5.65 1.38
CA ALA A 71 1.87 -5.51 2.29
C ALA A 71 0.71 -4.63 1.76
N LEU A 72 0.98 -3.62 0.92
CA LEU A 72 -0.07 -2.78 0.31
C LEU A 72 -0.93 -3.53 -0.70
N SER A 73 -0.48 -4.65 -1.26
CA SER A 73 -1.26 -5.49 -2.17
C SER A 73 -2.09 -6.55 -1.46
N ALA A 74 -2.24 -6.47 -0.13
CA ALA A 74 -2.93 -7.47 0.67
C ALA A 74 -4.41 -7.67 0.27
N LEU A 75 -5.08 -6.67 -0.31
CA LEU A 75 -6.45 -6.87 -0.85
C LEU A 75 -6.48 -7.90 -1.99
N GLN A 76 -5.40 -8.04 -2.76
CA GLN A 76 -5.31 -8.93 -3.93
C GLN A 76 -4.51 -10.21 -3.70
N ILE A 77 -3.53 -10.17 -2.80
CA ILE A 77 -2.68 -11.31 -2.47
C ILE A 77 -3.18 -12.03 -1.21
N GLY A 78 -3.89 -11.33 -0.34
CA GLY A 78 -4.27 -11.81 0.98
C GLY A 78 -3.16 -11.60 2.04
N PRO A 79 -3.28 -12.26 3.20
CA PRO A 79 -2.40 -12.04 4.35
C PRO A 79 -0.92 -12.38 4.07
N GLU A 80 -0.64 -13.23 3.09
CA GLU A 80 0.73 -13.57 2.68
C GLU A 80 1.51 -12.37 2.15
N ALA A 81 0.84 -11.30 1.73
CA ALA A 81 1.47 -10.07 1.24
C ALA A 81 2.46 -9.44 2.23
N PHE A 82 2.33 -9.76 3.53
CA PHE A 82 3.19 -9.28 4.60
C PHE A 82 4.50 -10.07 4.75
N ASN A 83 4.72 -11.11 3.95
CA ASN A 83 5.92 -11.95 4.02
C ASN A 83 6.60 -12.10 2.64
N LEU A 84 7.74 -12.80 2.64
CA LEU A 84 8.56 -12.99 1.45
C LEU A 84 7.87 -13.87 0.39
N ALA A 85 7.06 -14.85 0.80
CA ALA A 85 6.32 -15.70 -0.13
C ALA A 85 5.26 -14.89 -0.89
N GLY A 86 4.51 -14.02 -0.20
CA GLY A 86 3.57 -13.11 -0.85
C GLY A 86 4.27 -12.08 -1.74
N ALA A 87 5.44 -11.57 -1.34
CA ALA A 87 6.25 -10.71 -2.22
C ALA A 87 6.65 -11.43 -3.52
N GLY A 88 7.03 -12.71 -3.43
CA GLY A 88 7.29 -13.56 -4.60
C GLY A 88 6.05 -13.75 -5.48
N ALA A 89 4.89 -13.98 -4.86
CA ALA A 89 3.61 -14.09 -5.58
C ALA A 89 3.23 -12.78 -6.29
N CYS A 90 3.51 -11.62 -5.67
CA CYS A 90 3.33 -10.31 -6.32
C CYS A 90 4.21 -10.21 -7.57
N ALA A 91 5.50 -10.51 -7.42
CA ALA A 91 6.46 -10.41 -8.51
C ALA A 91 6.05 -11.29 -9.70
N ALA A 92 5.61 -12.53 -9.45
CA ALA A 92 5.15 -13.43 -10.51
C ALA A 92 3.97 -12.83 -11.30
N ARG A 93 2.95 -12.29 -10.61
CA ARG A 93 1.78 -11.65 -11.26
C ARG A 93 2.16 -10.40 -12.04
N ILE A 94 3.06 -9.57 -11.51
CA ILE A 94 3.53 -8.35 -12.18
C ILE A 94 4.31 -8.72 -13.45
N VAL A 95 5.20 -9.70 -13.39
CA VAL A 95 5.98 -10.17 -14.54
C VAL A 95 5.08 -10.74 -15.63
N GLU A 96 4.08 -11.55 -15.27
CA GLU A 96 3.10 -12.08 -16.22
C GLU A 96 2.41 -10.95 -16.99
N ARG A 97 1.94 -9.92 -16.28
CA ARG A 97 1.29 -8.77 -16.90
C ARG A 97 2.24 -7.97 -17.81
N LEU A 98 3.47 -7.74 -17.39
CA LEU A 98 4.46 -7.02 -18.19
C LEU A 98 4.75 -7.75 -19.51
N LEU A 99 4.88 -9.08 -19.47
CA LEU A 99 5.10 -9.90 -20.66
C LEU A 99 3.88 -9.92 -21.59
N GLU A 100 2.66 -9.88 -21.05
CA GLU A 100 1.44 -9.70 -21.84
C GLU A 100 1.42 -8.34 -22.54
N ASP A 101 1.71 -7.27 -21.80
CA ASP A 101 1.78 -5.91 -22.36
C ASP A 101 2.87 -5.84 -23.45
N GLU A 102 4.04 -6.44 -23.24
CA GLU A 102 5.07 -6.54 -24.28
C GLU A 102 4.59 -7.29 -25.52
N ARG A 103 3.86 -8.41 -25.37
CA ARG A 103 3.31 -9.14 -26.52
C ARG A 103 2.32 -8.28 -27.30
N VAL A 104 1.42 -7.59 -26.61
CA VAL A 104 0.45 -6.67 -27.23
C VAL A 104 1.14 -5.48 -27.91
N THR A 105 2.23 -5.00 -27.32
CA THR A 105 2.97 -3.82 -27.80
C THR A 105 4.02 -4.18 -28.85
N SER A 106 4.51 -5.42 -28.91
CA SER A 106 5.44 -5.91 -29.93
C SER A 106 4.83 -5.97 -31.34
N GLY A 107 3.49 -5.88 -31.45
CA GLY A 107 2.78 -5.60 -32.70
C GLY A 107 2.63 -4.10 -33.03
N ARG A 108 3.00 -3.21 -32.11
CA ARG A 108 2.91 -1.74 -32.20
C ARG A 108 4.10 -1.09 -31.50
N CYS A 109 5.27 -1.10 -32.14
CA CYS A 109 6.41 -0.30 -31.70
C CYS A 109 6.00 1.17 -31.47
N ARG A 110 6.05 1.62 -30.21
CA ARG A 110 6.73 2.85 -29.73
C ARG A 110 6.43 3.03 -28.24
N HIS A 111 7.47 2.85 -27.42
CA HIS A 111 7.53 3.37 -26.07
C HIS A 111 7.20 4.88 -26.10
N ALA A 112 6.00 5.25 -25.66
CA ALA A 112 5.71 6.64 -25.35
C ALA A 112 6.59 7.00 -24.13
N ARG A 113 7.70 7.68 -24.39
CA ARG A 113 8.58 8.22 -23.36
C ARG A 113 7.73 9.12 -22.47
N TRP A 114 7.60 8.77 -21.19
CA TRP A 114 6.94 9.63 -20.21
C TRP A 114 7.64 10.98 -20.22
N THR A 115 6.88 12.03 -20.54
CA THR A 115 7.34 13.42 -20.48
C THR A 115 6.68 14.09 -19.27
N PRO A 116 7.47 14.62 -18.32
CA PRO A 116 6.90 15.34 -17.19
C PRO A 116 6.09 16.55 -17.68
N PRO A 117 5.03 16.97 -16.97
CA PRO A 117 4.19 18.10 -17.35
C PRO A 117 4.95 19.40 -17.64
N SER A 118 6.12 19.60 -17.03
CA SER A 118 6.98 20.78 -17.22
C SER A 118 7.69 20.86 -18.58
N GLN A 119 7.54 19.85 -19.45
CA GLN A 119 8.24 19.73 -20.74
C GLN A 119 7.27 19.71 -21.94
N ARG A 120 5.99 20.10 -21.75
CA ARG A 120 4.96 20.08 -22.81
C ARG A 120 4.75 21.41 -23.52
N GLU A 121 5.49 22.45 -23.16
CA GLU A 121 5.35 23.80 -23.74
C GLU A 121 6.72 24.31 -24.17
N HIS A 122 7.10 24.06 -25.43
CA HIS A 122 8.07 24.83 -26.23
C HIS A 122 7.93 24.44 -27.71
#